data_AF-A0A6V7LTK9-F1
#
_entry.id   AF-A0A6V7LTK9-F1
#
_cell.length_a   1.000
_cell.length_b   1.000
_cell.length_c   1.000
_cell.angle_alpha   90.00
_cell.angle_beta   90.00
_cell.angle_gamma   90.00
#
_symmetry.space_group_name_H-M   'P 1'
#
loop_
_entity.id
_entity.type
_entity.pdbx_description
1 polymer ?
#
loop_
_entity_poly.entity_id
_entity_poly.type
_entity_poly.pdbx_seq_one_letter_code
_entity_poly.pdbx_strand_id
1 'polypeptide(L)'
;MISPMSTPGSQALEAARNVDELQIFKKPKGTPVKAKKSKATILDEEAYIERLGKIIERDFFPDLERLKAQNDYLDAVEHNDVKKMRELYEKYSSGRPVSTERLASPATFETPLREAPQENLDQENQTKQQEKEKDKSERLGLDGFLSTHTSEDNASFEEMMEQAEKRQKIKYAWLYEMEDKSKLQ
;
A
#
# COMPACT_ATOMS: atom_id res chain seq x y z
N MET A 1 2.33 -68.32 8.01
CA MET A 1 1.00 -67.76 7.67
C MET A 1 1.25 -66.50 6.85
N ILE A 2 0.88 -66.51 5.57
CA ILE A 2 1.19 -65.43 4.61
C ILE A 2 -0.03 -64.52 4.52
N SER A 3 0.11 -63.24 4.86
CA SER A 3 -0.94 -62.23 4.78
C SER A 3 -1.43 -62.07 3.33
N PRO A 4 -2.73 -61.85 3.09
CA PRO A 4 -3.21 -61.66 1.72
C PRO A 4 -2.64 -60.36 1.15
N MET A 5 -1.86 -60.47 0.08
CA MET A 5 -1.34 -59.31 -0.64
C MET A 5 -2.49 -58.53 -1.25
N SER A 6 -2.54 -57.22 -0.97
CA SER A 6 -3.38 -56.27 -1.71
C SER A 6 -2.93 -56.28 -3.17
N THR A 7 -3.66 -57.00 -4.00
CA THR A 7 -3.38 -57.10 -5.44
C THR A 7 -4.06 -55.91 -6.12
N PRO A 8 -3.46 -55.33 -7.16
CA PRO A 8 -4.05 -54.21 -7.89
C PRO A 8 -5.45 -54.53 -8.44
N GLY A 9 -5.73 -55.81 -8.76
CA GLY A 9 -7.07 -56.25 -9.14
C GLY A 9 -8.11 -56.19 -8.01
N SER A 10 -7.72 -56.52 -6.77
CA SER A 10 -8.59 -56.39 -5.59
C SER A 10 -8.91 -54.92 -5.31
N GLN A 11 -7.91 -54.04 -5.42
CA GLN A 11 -8.06 -52.61 -5.20
C GLN A 11 -8.92 -51.95 -6.30
N ALA A 12 -8.79 -52.41 -7.56
CA ALA A 12 -9.64 -51.97 -8.66
C ALA A 12 -11.11 -52.39 -8.48
N LEU A 13 -11.37 -53.62 -8.01
CA LEU A 13 -12.71 -54.10 -7.70
C LEU A 13 -13.34 -53.33 -6.53
N GLU A 14 -12.54 -52.94 -5.54
CA GLU A 14 -12.98 -52.16 -4.38
C GLU A 14 -13.28 -50.71 -4.79
N ALA A 15 -12.45 -50.09 -5.63
CA ALA A 15 -12.75 -48.79 -6.24
C ALA A 15 -13.96 -48.85 -7.18
N ALA A 16 -14.14 -49.95 -7.91
CA ALA A 16 -15.31 -50.20 -8.77
C ALA A 16 -16.59 -50.53 -7.98
N ARG A 17 -16.49 -50.87 -6.69
CA ARG A 17 -17.64 -50.93 -5.77
C ARG A 17 -17.95 -49.56 -5.17
N ASN A 18 -16.93 -48.72 -5.02
CA ASN A 18 -17.04 -47.36 -4.50
C ASN A 18 -17.13 -46.29 -5.61
N VAL A 19 -17.42 -46.66 -6.86
CA VAL A 19 -17.57 -45.67 -7.96
C VAL A 19 -18.73 -44.73 -7.69
N ASP A 20 -19.80 -45.21 -7.06
CA ASP A 20 -20.91 -44.37 -6.64
C ASP A 20 -20.44 -43.30 -5.63
N GLU A 21 -19.50 -43.64 -4.73
CA GLU A 21 -18.89 -42.68 -3.79
C GLU A 21 -17.89 -41.73 -4.46
N LEU A 22 -17.20 -42.18 -5.52
CA LEU A 22 -16.26 -41.36 -6.30
C LEU A 22 -16.98 -40.46 -7.33
N GLN A 23 -18.20 -40.83 -7.75
CA GLN A 23 -19.10 -40.02 -8.57
C GLN A 23 -19.79 -38.92 -7.75
N ILE A 24 -19.81 -39.02 -6.43
CA ILE A 24 -20.26 -37.93 -5.55
C ILE A 24 -19.24 -36.79 -5.62
N PHE A 25 -19.58 -35.75 -6.36
CA PHE A 25 -18.83 -34.50 -6.40
C PHE A 25 -18.68 -33.95 -4.97
N LYS A 26 -17.46 -33.99 -4.44
CA LYS A 26 -17.11 -33.43 -3.12
C LYS A 26 -17.26 -31.92 -3.17
N LYS A 27 -18.46 -31.42 -2.86
CA LYS A 27 -18.71 -29.99 -2.72
C LYS A 27 -17.82 -29.48 -1.57
N PRO A 28 -17.03 -28.41 -1.77
CA PRO A 28 -16.24 -27.83 -0.69
C PRO A 28 -17.18 -27.50 0.49
N LYS A 29 -16.79 -27.92 1.70
CA LYS A 29 -17.54 -27.62 2.91
C LYS A 29 -17.36 -26.15 3.25
N GLY A 30 -18.45 -25.38 3.13
CA GLY A 30 -18.49 -23.96 3.44
C GLY A 30 -18.84 -23.11 2.22
N THR A 31 -19.87 -22.28 2.36
CA THR A 31 -20.08 -21.17 1.42
C THR A 31 -18.90 -20.21 1.53
N PRO A 32 -18.35 -19.71 0.41
CA PRO A 32 -17.30 -18.71 0.45
C PRO A 32 -17.83 -17.51 1.22
N VAL A 33 -17.24 -17.23 2.39
CA VAL A 33 -17.61 -16.07 3.20
C VAL A 33 -17.19 -14.85 2.42
N LYS A 34 -18.16 -14.08 1.91
CA LYS A 34 -17.87 -12.78 1.33
C LYS A 34 -17.28 -11.92 2.45
N ALA A 35 -16.02 -11.49 2.27
CA ALA A 35 -15.37 -10.61 3.22
C ALA A 35 -16.22 -9.35 3.41
N LYS A 36 -16.42 -8.95 4.67
CA LYS A 36 -17.12 -7.69 4.98
C LYS A 36 -16.24 -6.55 4.50
N LYS A 37 -16.79 -5.69 3.63
CA LYS A 37 -16.10 -4.47 3.20
C LYS A 37 -15.92 -3.58 4.42
N SER A 38 -14.68 -3.26 4.77
CA SER A 38 -14.41 -2.25 5.80
C SER A 38 -14.95 -0.90 5.31
N LYS A 39 -15.46 -0.09 6.24
CA LYS A 39 -15.90 1.27 5.92
C LYS A 39 -14.65 2.14 5.77
N ALA A 40 -14.07 2.14 4.58
CA ALA A 40 -12.97 3.03 4.24
C ALA A 40 -13.46 4.49 4.31
N THR A 41 -12.59 5.39 4.74
CA THR A 41 -12.86 6.83 4.68
C THR A 41 -12.79 7.28 3.24
N ILE A 42 -13.91 7.77 2.73
CA ILE A 42 -14.03 8.27 1.36
C ILE A 42 -13.41 9.68 1.33
N LEU A 43 -12.46 9.87 0.43
CA LEU A 43 -11.84 11.15 0.14
C LEU A 43 -12.22 11.60 -1.27
N ASP A 44 -12.33 12.92 -1.44
CA ASP A 44 -12.37 13.56 -2.76
C ASP A 44 -11.21 13.08 -3.65
N GLU A 45 -11.43 12.96 -4.95
CA GLU A 45 -10.49 12.32 -5.88
C GLU A 45 -9.14 13.05 -5.91
N GLU A 46 -9.16 14.38 -6.10
CA GLU A 46 -7.96 15.20 -6.11
C GLU A 46 -7.20 15.10 -4.78
N ALA A 47 -7.92 15.14 -3.65
CA ALA A 47 -7.33 15.01 -2.32
C ALA A 47 -6.72 13.61 -2.07
N TYR A 48 -7.36 12.56 -2.58
CA TYR A 48 -6.88 11.19 -2.49
C TYR A 48 -5.59 11.01 -3.29
N ILE A 49 -5.56 11.47 -4.54
CA ILE A 49 -4.38 11.40 -5.42
C ILE A 49 -3.23 12.22 -4.83
N GLU A 50 -3.50 13.45 -4.38
CA GLU A 50 -2.47 14.32 -3.81
C GLU A 50 -1.80 13.64 -2.60
N ARG A 51 -2.62 13.08 -1.69
CA ARG A 51 -2.10 12.42 -0.50
C ARG A 51 -1.39 11.11 -0.82
N LEU A 52 -1.93 10.31 -1.72
CA LEU A 52 -1.29 9.07 -2.21
C LEU A 52 0.07 9.37 -2.85
N GLY A 53 0.13 10.39 -3.71
CA GLY A 53 1.35 10.85 -4.36
C GLY A 53 2.42 11.27 -3.36
N LYS A 54 2.05 12.06 -2.34
CA LYS A 54 2.97 12.46 -1.26
C LYS A 54 3.55 11.26 -0.51
N ILE A 55 2.74 10.24 -0.22
CA ILE A 55 3.19 9.03 0.46
C ILE A 55 4.17 8.25 -0.43
N ILE A 56 3.84 8.10 -1.72
CA ILE A 56 4.68 7.37 -2.67
C ILE A 56 6.01 8.09 -2.90
N GLU A 57 6.00 9.40 -3.14
CA GLU A 57 7.22 10.19 -3.34
C GLU A 57 8.14 10.10 -2.11
N ARG A 58 7.58 10.24 -0.90
CA ARG A 58 8.34 10.14 0.36
C ARG A 58 8.98 8.77 0.56
N ASP A 59 8.21 7.69 0.37
CA ASP A 59 8.65 6.34 0.76
C ASP A 59 9.46 5.63 -0.32
N PHE A 60 9.17 5.89 -1.60
CA PHE A 60 9.75 5.15 -2.73
C PHE A 60 10.66 5.99 -3.62
N PHE A 61 10.57 7.32 -3.56
CA PHE A 61 11.36 8.21 -4.41
C PHE A 61 12.08 9.34 -3.63
N PRO A 62 12.95 9.00 -2.66
CA PRO A 62 13.65 10.01 -1.87
C PRO A 62 14.55 10.94 -2.70
N ASP A 63 15.10 10.43 -3.81
CA ASP A 63 15.98 11.19 -4.72
C ASP A 63 15.22 11.90 -5.87
N LEU A 64 13.89 11.84 -5.89
CA LEU A 64 13.07 12.39 -6.98
C LEU A 64 13.33 13.88 -7.18
N GLU A 65 13.42 14.64 -6.09
CA GLU A 65 13.66 16.08 -6.13
C GLU A 65 15.03 16.39 -6.75
N ARG A 66 16.08 15.65 -6.36
CA ARG A 66 17.42 15.80 -6.92
C ARG A 66 17.46 15.44 -8.41
N LEU A 67 16.79 14.37 -8.81
CA LEU A 67 16.73 13.94 -10.21
C LEU A 67 15.96 14.95 -11.07
N LYS A 68 14.83 15.46 -10.59
CA LYS A 68 14.08 16.55 -11.26
C LYS A 68 14.97 17.78 -11.45
N ALA A 69 15.69 18.19 -10.41
CA ALA A 69 16.62 19.32 -10.49
C ALA A 69 17.74 19.14 -11.50
N GLN A 70 18.29 17.92 -11.60
CA GLN A 70 19.33 17.61 -12.57
C GLN A 70 18.79 17.67 -14.00
N ASN A 71 17.57 17.16 -14.24
CA ASN A 71 16.91 17.29 -15.54
C ASN A 71 16.62 18.77 -15.87
N ASP A 72 16.04 19.52 -14.93
CA ASP A 72 15.77 20.94 -15.11
C ASP A 72 17.04 21.74 -15.42
N TYR A 73 18.19 21.33 -14.87
CA TYR A 73 19.48 21.95 -15.15
C TYR A 73 19.93 21.66 -16.59
N LEU A 74 19.78 20.42 -17.07
CA LEU A 74 20.10 20.06 -18.45
C LEU A 74 19.19 20.81 -19.44
N ASP A 75 17.91 20.92 -19.16
CA ASP A 75 16.96 21.69 -19.98
C ASP A 75 17.35 23.18 -20.02
N ALA A 76 17.76 23.75 -18.87
CA ALA A 76 18.25 25.13 -18.81
C ALA A 76 19.54 25.32 -19.62
N VAL A 77 20.45 24.34 -19.61
CA VAL A 77 21.67 24.36 -20.44
C VAL A 77 21.31 24.35 -21.93
N GLU A 78 20.36 23.49 -22.34
CA GLU A 78 19.90 23.40 -23.73
C GLU A 78 19.27 24.72 -24.21
N HIS A 79 18.46 25.35 -23.35
CA HIS A 79 17.83 26.64 -23.63
C HIS A 79 18.74 27.85 -23.35
N ASN A 80 19.98 27.63 -22.89
CA ASN A 80 20.95 28.64 -22.51
C ASN A 80 20.41 29.65 -21.46
N ASP A 81 19.54 29.18 -20.57
CA ASP A 81 18.95 29.97 -19.48
C ASP A 81 19.90 29.99 -18.26
N VAL A 82 20.81 30.96 -18.27
CA VAL A 82 21.82 31.16 -17.22
C VAL A 82 21.24 31.51 -15.84
N LYS A 83 20.03 32.04 -15.77
CA LYS A 83 19.39 32.37 -14.49
C LYS A 83 18.91 31.09 -13.81
N LYS A 84 18.17 30.27 -14.55
CA LYS A 84 17.67 28.99 -14.05
C LYS A 84 18.80 28.03 -13.70
N MET A 85 19.88 28.00 -14.49
CA MET A 85 21.09 27.24 -14.15
C MET A 85 21.70 27.65 -12.80
N ARG A 86 21.77 28.95 -12.50
CA ARG A 86 22.32 29.45 -11.23
C ARG A 86 21.42 29.09 -10.06
N GLU A 87 20.11 29.31 -10.18
CA GLU A 87 19.14 29.01 -9.13
C GLU A 87 19.15 27.51 -8.76
N LEU A 88 19.18 26.63 -9.75
CA LEU A 88 19.28 25.18 -9.53
C LEU A 88 20.61 24.79 -8.88
N TYR A 89 21.72 25.41 -9.30
CA TYR A 89 23.01 25.15 -8.69
C TYR A 89 23.03 25.58 -7.21
N GLU A 90 22.50 26.75 -6.87
CA GLU A 90 22.42 27.22 -5.49
C GLU A 90 21.54 26.32 -4.62
N LYS A 91 20.38 25.87 -5.15
CA LYS A 91 19.45 25.00 -4.41
C LYS A 91 20.01 23.61 -4.11
N TYR A 92 20.77 23.00 -5.05
CA TYR A 92 21.16 21.59 -4.95
C TYR A 92 22.68 21.33 -4.85
N SER A 93 23.56 22.31 -5.12
CA SER A 93 25.03 22.16 -4.97
C SER A 93 25.51 22.37 -3.52
N SER A 94 24.67 22.96 -2.66
CA SER A 94 24.96 23.26 -1.25
C SER A 94 25.21 22.03 -0.37
N GLY A 95 24.87 20.83 -0.85
CA GLY A 95 24.99 19.56 -0.10
C GLY A 95 26.21 18.70 -0.44
N ARG A 96 27.04 19.06 -1.43
CA ARG A 96 28.36 18.41 -1.51
C ARG A 96 29.22 19.03 -0.43
N PRO A 97 29.70 18.30 0.59
CA PRO A 97 30.96 18.69 1.19
C PRO A 97 31.95 18.63 0.03
N VAL A 98 32.25 19.77 -0.55
CA VAL A 98 33.46 19.95 -1.32
C VAL A 98 34.56 19.69 -0.29
N SER A 99 34.95 18.41 -0.16
CA SER A 99 36.08 17.93 0.61
C SER A 99 37.38 18.34 -0.08
N THR A 100 37.45 19.60 -0.50
CA THR A 100 38.68 20.33 -0.76
C THR A 100 38.88 21.42 0.27
N GLU A 101 38.33 21.26 1.48
CA GLU A 101 39.10 21.68 2.65
C GLU A 101 40.27 20.71 2.78
N ARG A 102 41.39 21.04 2.12
CA ARG A 102 42.69 20.71 2.67
C ARG A 102 42.76 21.38 4.03
N LEU A 103 42.25 20.70 5.06
CA LEU A 103 42.49 21.06 6.45
C LEU A 103 44.00 20.95 6.65
N ALA A 104 44.69 22.09 6.62
CA ALA A 104 46.03 22.18 7.16
C ALA A 104 45.91 21.75 8.63
N SER A 105 46.38 20.54 8.94
CA SER A 105 46.32 20.03 10.31
C SER A 105 47.10 20.99 11.22
N PRO A 106 46.47 21.63 12.22
CA PRO A 106 47.22 22.40 13.17
C PRO A 106 48.03 21.43 14.02
N ALA A 107 49.35 21.56 13.95
CA ALA A 107 50.31 20.79 14.72
C ALA A 107 50.35 21.28 16.19
N THR A 108 49.22 21.22 16.90
CA THR A 108 49.16 21.46 18.34
C THR A 108 48.45 20.31 19.03
N PHE A 109 49.29 19.48 19.64
CA PHE A 109 48.97 18.41 20.57
C PHE A 109 48.29 19.00 21.81
N GLU A 110 46.96 18.94 21.87
CA GLU A 110 46.21 18.87 23.12
C GLU A 110 44.76 18.48 22.82
N THR A 111 44.29 17.43 23.48
CA THR A 111 42.97 16.83 23.31
C THR A 111 41.97 17.58 24.20
N PRO A 112 41.02 18.37 23.67
CA PRO A 112 39.98 18.93 24.52
C PRO A 112 38.97 17.85 24.92
N LEU A 113 38.67 17.81 26.21
CA LEU A 113 37.79 16.89 26.91
C LEU A 113 36.36 16.90 26.32
N ARG A 114 35.80 15.71 26.07
CA ARG A 114 34.44 15.51 25.57
C ARG A 114 33.41 15.70 26.69
N GLU A 115 32.72 16.83 26.72
CA GLU A 115 31.52 17.01 27.54
C GLU A 115 30.29 16.43 26.84
N ALA A 116 29.47 15.70 27.61
CA ALA A 116 28.28 15.00 27.13
C ALA A 116 27.13 15.98 26.78
N PRO A 117 26.24 15.67 25.83
CA PRO A 117 25.12 16.53 25.50
C PRO A 117 24.08 16.51 26.63
N GLN A 118 23.75 17.69 27.17
CA GLN A 118 22.55 17.87 27.99
C GLN A 118 21.30 17.80 27.09
N GLU A 119 20.39 16.92 27.46
CA GLU A 119 19.02 16.88 26.95
C GLU A 119 18.28 18.14 27.40
N ASN A 120 17.89 18.99 26.45
CA ASN A 120 16.87 20.02 26.69
C ASN A 120 15.53 19.47 26.20
N LEU A 121 14.75 18.98 27.15
CA LEU A 121 13.31 18.77 27.02
C LEU A 121 12.63 20.08 27.43
N ASP A 122 12.14 20.84 26.46
CA ASP A 122 11.16 21.89 26.73
C ASP A 122 9.84 21.57 26.01
N GLN A 123 8.83 21.36 26.86
CA GLN A 123 7.42 21.23 26.52
C GLN A 123 6.74 22.61 26.50
N GLU A 124 5.54 22.62 25.92
CA GLU A 124 4.43 23.60 26.06
C GLU A 124 4.31 24.67 24.94
N ASN A 125 3.15 25.01 24.37
CA ASN A 125 1.75 24.66 24.65
C ASN A 125 0.80 25.04 23.47
N GLN A 126 -0.28 24.27 23.32
CA GLN A 126 -1.65 24.63 22.89
C GLN A 126 -1.97 25.21 21.48
N THR A 127 -2.20 24.30 20.52
CA THR A 127 -3.31 24.40 19.52
C THR A 127 -3.86 22.99 19.20
N LYS A 128 -4.30 22.26 20.23
CA LYS A 128 -4.73 20.85 20.12
C LYS A 128 -6.19 20.75 19.72
N GLN A 129 -6.49 20.43 18.46
CA GLN A 129 -7.48 19.39 18.11
C GLN A 129 -7.55 19.07 16.60
N GLN A 130 -7.24 20.00 15.70
CA GLN A 130 -7.31 19.73 14.24
C GLN A 130 -6.00 19.22 13.62
N GLU A 131 -4.84 19.58 14.17
CA GLU A 131 -3.53 19.16 13.62
C GLU A 131 -3.16 17.71 13.97
N LYS A 132 -3.65 17.18 15.10
CA LYS A 132 -3.30 15.83 15.57
C LYS A 132 -3.77 14.70 14.65
N GLU A 133 -4.83 14.92 13.86
CA GLU A 133 -5.27 13.92 12.88
C GLU A 133 -4.42 13.96 11.62
N LYS A 134 -4.10 15.15 11.09
CA LYS A 134 -3.20 15.31 9.93
C LYS A 134 -1.85 14.66 10.16
N ASP A 135 -1.26 14.88 11.33
CA ASP A 135 0.08 14.41 11.71
C ASP A 135 0.16 12.87 11.83
N LYS A 136 -0.93 12.22 12.29
CA LYS A 136 -1.03 10.74 12.26
C LYS A 136 -1.25 10.23 10.84
N SER A 137 -2.06 10.94 10.06
CA SER A 137 -2.38 10.63 8.68
C SER A 137 -1.13 10.69 7.78
N GLU A 138 -0.19 11.57 8.11
CA GLU A 138 1.11 11.73 7.46
C GLU A 138 2.08 10.63 7.87
N ARG A 139 2.00 10.07 9.08
CA ARG A 139 2.85 8.95 9.50
C ARG A 139 2.47 7.58 8.92
N LEU A 140 1.31 7.47 8.26
CA LEU A 140 0.90 6.22 7.64
C LEU A 140 1.77 5.97 6.39
N GLY A 141 2.27 4.74 6.26
CA GLY A 141 2.87 4.25 5.01
C GLY A 141 1.78 3.92 3.98
N LEU A 142 2.21 3.60 2.76
CA LEU A 142 1.31 3.33 1.63
C LEU A 142 0.23 2.28 1.94
N ASP A 143 0.61 1.13 2.47
CA ASP A 143 -0.33 0.02 2.79
C ASP A 143 -1.36 0.41 3.88
N GLY A 144 -0.91 1.17 4.89
CA GLY A 144 -1.78 1.70 5.92
C GLY A 144 -2.79 2.71 5.38
N PHE A 145 -2.39 3.53 4.41
CA PHE A 145 -3.28 4.48 3.75
C PHE A 145 -4.31 3.75 2.86
N LEU A 146 -3.86 2.82 2.01
CA LEU A 146 -4.72 2.07 1.08
C LEU A 146 -5.75 1.17 1.78
N SER A 147 -5.42 0.64 2.95
CA SER A 147 -6.35 -0.20 3.73
C SER A 147 -7.46 0.60 4.43
N THR A 148 -7.25 1.90 4.64
CA THR A 148 -8.15 2.75 5.43
C THR A 148 -8.90 3.80 4.60
N HIS A 149 -8.33 4.26 3.49
CA HIS A 149 -8.90 5.32 2.64
C HIS A 149 -9.25 4.78 1.25
N THR A 150 -10.30 5.34 0.65
CA THR A 150 -10.71 5.07 -0.73
C THR A 150 -11.07 6.39 -1.41
N SER A 151 -10.96 6.47 -2.73
CA SER A 151 -11.39 7.64 -3.47
C SER A 151 -12.91 7.70 -3.68
N GLU A 152 -13.43 8.90 -3.93
CA GLU A 152 -14.83 9.18 -4.22
C GLU A 152 -15.32 8.37 -5.43
N ASP A 153 -14.54 8.35 -6.50
CA ASP A 153 -14.86 7.59 -7.72
C ASP A 153 -14.99 6.09 -7.44
N ASN A 154 -14.08 5.53 -6.63
CA ASN A 154 -14.15 4.10 -6.28
C ASN A 154 -15.38 3.79 -5.41
N ALA A 155 -15.74 4.69 -4.48
CA ALA A 155 -16.94 4.55 -3.67
C ALA A 155 -18.23 4.64 -4.53
N SER A 156 -18.26 5.58 -5.48
CA SER A 156 -19.37 5.77 -6.42
C SER A 156 -19.56 4.56 -7.35
N PHE A 157 -18.46 4.00 -7.87
CA PHE A 157 -18.50 2.79 -8.68
C PHE A 157 -19.08 1.59 -7.92
N GLU A 158 -18.68 1.43 -6.66
CA GLU A 158 -19.19 0.35 -5.80
C GLU A 158 -20.71 0.49 -5.58
N GLU A 159 -21.19 1.71 -5.35
CA GLU A 159 -22.63 1.96 -5.22
C GLU A 159 -23.38 1.56 -6.51
N MET A 160 -22.84 1.93 -7.68
CA MET A 160 -23.43 1.57 -8.96
C MET A 160 -23.48 0.05 -9.16
N MET A 161 -22.43 -0.67 -8.75
CA MET A 161 -22.36 -2.12 -8.80
C MET A 161 -23.42 -2.76 -7.90
N GLU A 162 -23.59 -2.27 -6.67
CA GLU A 162 -24.65 -2.76 -5.77
C GLU A 162 -26.05 -2.52 -6.34
N GLN A 163 -26.30 -1.37 -6.95
CA GLN A 163 -27.57 -1.08 -7.59
C GLN A 163 -27.83 -2.01 -8.78
N ALA A 164 -26.81 -2.29 -9.59
CA ALA A 164 -26.90 -3.24 -10.69
C ALA A 164 -27.20 -4.67 -10.19
N GLU A 165 -26.53 -5.13 -9.13
CA GLU A 165 -26.81 -6.41 -8.49
C GLU A 165 -28.24 -6.49 -7.97
N LYS A 166 -28.73 -5.43 -7.29
CA LYS A 166 -30.11 -5.37 -6.79
C LYS A 166 -31.12 -5.48 -7.93
N ARG A 167 -30.91 -4.73 -9.02
CA ARG A 167 -31.75 -4.80 -10.23
C ARG A 167 -31.73 -6.19 -10.84
N GLN A 168 -30.56 -6.82 -10.93
CA GLN A 168 -30.42 -8.18 -11.46
C GLN A 168 -31.14 -9.20 -10.57
N LYS A 169 -31.01 -9.10 -9.24
CA LYS A 169 -31.71 -9.97 -8.28
C LYS A 169 -33.22 -9.85 -8.40
N ILE A 170 -33.75 -8.64 -8.57
CA ILE A 170 -35.18 -8.42 -8.80
C ILE A 170 -35.63 -9.01 -10.14
N LYS A 171 -34.88 -8.73 -11.22
CA LYS A 171 -35.20 -9.24 -12.57
C LYS A 171 -35.26 -10.77 -12.62
N TYR A 172 -34.37 -11.43 -11.90
CA TYR A 172 -34.26 -12.89 -11.85
C TYR A 172 -34.73 -13.46 -10.50
N ALA A 173 -35.66 -12.80 -9.82
CA ALA A 173 -36.10 -13.19 -8.47
C ALA A 173 -36.53 -14.66 -8.40
N TRP A 174 -37.23 -15.15 -9.42
CA TRP A 174 -37.67 -16.54 -9.53
C TRP A 174 -36.51 -17.56 -9.44
N LEU A 175 -35.35 -17.25 -10.01
CA LEU A 175 -34.19 -18.13 -10.03
C LEU A 175 -33.55 -18.22 -8.63
N TYR A 176 -33.46 -17.09 -7.94
CA TYR A 176 -32.93 -17.01 -6.58
C TYR A 176 -33.86 -17.69 -5.56
N GLU A 177 -35.18 -17.54 -5.69
CA GLU A 177 -36.15 -18.26 -4.85
C GLU A 177 -36.05 -19.77 -5.00
N MET A 178 -35.82 -20.27 -6.22
CA MET A 178 -35.60 -21.70 -6.47
C MET A 178 -34.30 -22.18 -5.82
N GLU A 179 -33.22 -21.40 -5.93
CA GLU A 179 -31.93 -21.71 -5.30
C GLU A 179 -32.05 -21.79 -3.77
N ASP A 180 -32.76 -20.85 -3.14
CA ASP A 180 -32.95 -20.81 -1.69
C ASP A 180 -33.82 -21.98 -1.20
N LYS A 181 -34.87 -22.35 -1.94
CA LYS A 181 -35.69 -23.54 -1.66
C LYS A 181 -34.86 -24.83 -1.76
N SER A 182 -33.98 -24.92 -2.74
CA SER A 182 -33.10 -26.09 -2.92
C SER A 182 -32.03 -26.21 -1.84
N LYS A 183 -31.61 -25.12 -1.19
CA LYS A 183 -30.64 -25.15 -0.09
C LYS A 183 -31.25 -25.59 1.25
N LEU A 184 -32.58 -25.55 1.36
CA LEU A 184 -33.31 -25.86 2.60
C LEU A 184 -33.75 -27.34 2.68
N GLN A 185 -33.67 -28.07 1.56
CA GLN A 185 -33.88 -29.53 1.48
C GLN A 185 -32.58 -30.28 1.66
#